data_AF-A0A7S0QP71-F1
#
_entry.id   AF-A0A7S0QP71-F1
#
_cell.length_a   1.000
_cell.length_b   1.000
_cell.length_c   1.000
_cell.angle_alpha   90.00
_cell.angle_beta   90.00
_cell.angle_gamma   90.00
#
_symmetry.space_group_name_H-M   'P 1'
#
loop_
_entity.id
_entity.type
_entity.pdbx_description
1 polymer ?
#
loop_
_entity_poly.entity_id
_entity_poly.type
_entity_poly.pdbx_seq_one_letter_code
_entity_poly.pdbx_strand_id
1 'polypeptide(L)'
;TFSVTEKLVQFNVIKNVSASGQIIISFYVQNPRKGQQSPTISIEGRGIIRMSQVLVNTSNDNYAALLVAEFITKYINQSTVSSSALNKYSALLMTNVVVSPGSKIMISG
;
A
#
# COMPACT_ATOMS: atom_id res chain seq x y z
N THR A 1 -19.16 12.80 -12.79
CA THR A 1 -17.93 12.45 -13.54
C THR A 1 -16.75 12.64 -12.62
N PHE A 2 -15.97 11.61 -12.35
CA PHE A 2 -14.82 11.67 -11.43
C PHE A 2 -13.54 11.78 -12.26
N SER A 3 -12.76 12.86 -12.07
CA SER A 3 -11.37 12.94 -12.52
C SER A 3 -10.47 13.05 -11.28
N VAL A 4 -9.61 12.07 -11.09
CA VAL A 4 -8.71 11.98 -9.93
C VAL A 4 -7.32 12.42 -10.40
N THR A 5 -6.96 13.68 -10.14
CA THR A 5 -5.59 14.19 -10.36
C THR A 5 -4.84 14.33 -9.03
N GLU A 6 -5.55 14.27 -7.90
CA GLU A 6 -5.06 14.06 -6.55
C GLU A 6 -5.94 12.96 -5.92
N LYS A 7 -5.40 12.04 -5.10
CA LYS A 7 -6.19 10.96 -4.45
C LYS A 7 -7.11 11.51 -3.34
N LEU A 8 -7.86 12.57 -3.63
CA LEU A 8 -8.85 13.15 -2.76
C LEU A 8 -10.21 12.51 -3.09
N VAL A 9 -10.84 11.92 -2.07
CA VAL A 9 -12.21 11.42 -2.16
C VAL A 9 -13.09 12.37 -1.35
N GLN A 10 -14.02 13.02 -2.03
CA GLN A 10 -14.96 13.97 -1.41
C GLN A 10 -16.35 13.38 -1.34
N PHE A 11 -16.98 13.52 -0.18
CA PHE A 11 -18.39 13.18 0.06
C PHE A 11 -19.17 14.43 0.43
N ASN A 12 -20.35 14.60 -0.17
CA ASN A 12 -21.23 15.72 0.13
C ASN A 12 -22.36 15.25 1.06
N VAL A 13 -22.58 16.00 2.14
CA VAL A 13 -23.69 15.75 3.07
C VAL A 13 -24.97 16.31 2.44
N ILE A 14 -25.92 15.43 2.11
CA ILE A 14 -27.19 15.81 1.45
C ILE A 14 -28.38 15.90 2.41
N LYS A 15 -28.22 15.48 3.66
CA LYS A 15 -29.22 15.55 4.73
C LYS A 15 -28.53 15.81 6.06
N ASN A 16 -29.23 16.48 6.97
CA ASN A 16 -28.73 16.74 8.31
C ASN A 16 -28.40 15.43 9.03
N VAL A 17 -27.24 15.39 9.68
CA VAL A 17 -26.85 14.33 10.60
C VAL A 17 -26.93 14.90 12.01
N SER A 18 -27.62 14.21 12.91
CA SER A 18 -27.73 14.63 14.31
C SER A 18 -26.36 14.62 14.98
N ALA A 19 -26.18 15.45 16.00
CA ALA A 19 -25.02 15.34 16.89
C ALA A 19 -24.94 13.91 17.44
N SER A 20 -23.74 13.32 17.44
CA SER A 20 -23.47 11.92 17.81
C SER A 20 -24.05 10.85 16.86
N GLY A 21 -24.61 11.24 15.71
CA GLY A 21 -24.99 10.30 14.66
C GLY A 21 -23.76 9.61 14.06
N GLN A 22 -23.84 8.30 13.86
CA GLN A 22 -22.78 7.54 13.18
C GLN A 22 -22.96 7.62 11.67
N ILE A 23 -21.87 7.94 10.96
CA ILE A 23 -21.81 7.92 9.50
C ILE A 23 -20.81 6.85 9.09
N ILE A 24 -21.22 5.94 8.22
CA ILE A 24 -20.34 4.94 7.62
C ILE A 24 -20.16 5.31 6.15
N ILE A 25 -18.90 5.44 5.71
CA ILE A 25 -18.54 5.76 4.35
C ILE A 25 -17.70 4.61 3.79
N SER A 26 -18.08 4.11 2.62
CA SER A 26 -17.39 3.03 1.92
C SER A 26 -17.08 3.44 0.49
N PHE A 27 -15.85 3.16 0.05
CA PHE A 27 -15.41 3.41 -1.32
C PHE A 27 -14.35 2.39 -1.72
N TYR A 28 -14.18 2.19 -3.03
CA TYR A 28 -13.19 1.29 -3.59
C TYR A 28 -11.92 2.05 -3.99
N VAL A 29 -10.76 1.47 -3.71
CA VAL A 29 -9.45 1.96 -4.14
C VAL A 29 -8.73 0.85 -4.89
N GLN A 30 -8.27 1.15 -6.11
CA GLN A 30 -7.41 0.26 -6.87
C GLN A 30 -5.95 0.49 -6.43
N ASN A 31 -5.30 -0.56 -5.95
CA ASN A 31 -3.87 -0.50 -5.62
C ASN A 31 -3.02 -0.31 -6.89
N PRO A 32 -1.93 0.48 -6.83
CA PRO A 32 -0.98 0.60 -7.93
C PRO A 32 -0.30 -0.73 -8.25
N ARG A 33 0.25 -0.85 -9.47
CA ARG A 33 1.05 -2.02 -9.88
C ARG A 33 2.45 -2.05 -9.25
N LYS A 34 2.96 -0.89 -8.83
CA LYS A 34 4.24 -0.76 -8.14
C LYS A 34 4.01 -0.81 -6.64
N GLY A 35 5.02 -1.27 -5.91
CA GLY A 35 5.02 -1.23 -4.45
C GLY A 35 4.82 0.17 -3.92
N GLN A 36 4.22 0.24 -2.75
CA GLN A 36 3.92 1.49 -2.07
C GLN A 36 3.98 1.25 -0.57
N GLN A 37 4.61 2.18 0.15
CA GLN A 37 4.50 2.28 1.60
C GLN A 37 3.10 2.76 1.99
N SER A 38 2.58 2.26 3.12
CA SER A 38 1.31 2.73 3.68
C SER A 38 1.33 4.27 3.81
N PRO A 39 0.47 4.99 3.09
CA PRO A 39 0.42 6.44 3.19
C PRO A 39 -0.27 6.88 4.49
N THR A 40 -0.02 8.11 4.92
CA THR A 40 -0.84 8.74 5.96
C THR A 40 -2.23 9.04 5.40
N ILE A 41 -3.27 8.61 6.12
CA ILE A 41 -4.67 8.87 5.78
C ILE A 41 -5.25 9.80 6.84
N SER A 42 -6.05 10.76 6.41
CA SER A 42 -6.73 11.69 7.31
C SER A 42 -8.13 12.01 6.84
N ILE A 43 -9.01 12.31 7.78
CA ILE A 43 -10.38 12.76 7.52
C ILE A 43 -10.50 14.18 8.06
N GLU A 44 -11.14 15.05 7.29
CA GLU A 44 -11.48 16.40 7.71
C GLU A 44 -12.91 16.74 7.25
N GLY A 45 -13.56 17.66 7.96
CA GLY A 45 -14.85 18.19 7.56
C GLY A 45 -14.69 19.62 7.07
N ARG A 46 -15.12 19.91 5.84
CA ARG A 46 -15.10 21.26 5.25
C ARG A 46 -16.53 21.71 4.92
N GLY A 47 -16.81 23.00 5.08
CA GLY A 47 -18.13 23.58 4.80
C GLY A 47 -18.48 24.74 5.73
N ILE A 48 -19.78 24.88 6.05
CA ILE A 48 -20.29 25.88 7.01
C ILE A 48 -19.62 25.72 8.38
N ILE A 49 -19.38 24.48 8.79
CA ILE A 49 -18.60 24.13 9.97
C ILE A 49 -17.33 23.42 9.50
N ARG A 50 -16.17 23.87 9.98
CA ARG A 50 -14.89 23.18 9.77
C ARG A 50 -14.64 22.24 10.93
N MET A 51 -14.44 20.96 10.62
CA MET A 51 -13.97 19.96 11.57
C MET A 51 -12.47 19.78 11.37
N SER A 52 -11.72 19.78 12.47
CA SER A 52 -10.27 19.57 12.42
C SER A 52 -9.92 18.24 11.73
N GLN A 53 -8.80 18.23 11.03
CA GLN A 53 -8.24 17.03 10.44
C GLN A 53 -7.87 16.03 11.54
N VAL A 54 -8.28 14.78 11.36
CA VAL A 54 -7.94 13.67 12.25
C VAL A 54 -7.22 12.61 11.42
N LEU A 55 -6.08 12.15 11.93
CA LEU A 55 -5.35 11.02 11.33
C LEU A 55 -6.15 9.73 11.54
N VAL A 56 -6.26 8.95 10.48
CA VAL A 56 -6.88 7.63 10.55
C VAL A 56 -5.86 6.66 11.10
N ASN A 57 -6.22 5.92 12.15
CA ASN A 57 -5.38 4.87 12.69
C ASN A 57 -5.23 3.75 11.65
N THR A 58 -3.99 3.48 11.24
CA THR A 58 -3.66 2.34 10.38
C THR A 58 -3.20 1.17 11.25
N SER A 59 -3.39 -0.06 10.76
CA SER A 59 -2.77 -1.23 11.39
C SER A 59 -1.26 -1.27 11.11
N ASN A 60 -0.54 -2.19 11.77
CA ASN A 60 0.89 -2.39 11.61
C ASN A 60 1.22 -3.44 10.53
N ASP A 61 2.46 -3.43 10.07
CA ASP A 61 3.03 -4.42 9.13
C ASP A 61 2.16 -4.61 7.88
N ASN A 62 1.95 -5.85 7.46
CA ASN A 62 1.19 -6.20 6.26
C ASN A 62 -0.31 -5.84 6.32
N TYR A 63 -0.81 -5.39 7.48
CA TYR A 63 -2.18 -4.94 7.66
C TYR A 63 -2.33 -3.41 7.52
N ALA A 64 -1.23 -2.69 7.37
CA ALA A 64 -1.26 -1.24 7.17
C ALA A 64 -2.08 -0.88 5.91
N ALA A 65 -2.93 0.14 6.03
CA ALA A 65 -3.88 0.48 4.99
C ALA A 65 -3.16 0.93 3.71
N LEU A 66 -3.56 0.39 2.56
CA LEU A 66 -2.99 0.72 1.24
C LEU A 66 -1.48 0.39 1.10
N LEU A 67 -0.91 -0.43 1.99
CA LEU A 67 0.42 -1.00 1.77
C LEU A 67 0.39 -1.96 0.57
N VAL A 68 1.34 -1.80 -0.35
CA VAL A 68 1.48 -2.67 -1.53
C VAL A 68 2.87 -3.30 -1.53
N ALA A 69 2.88 -4.64 -1.56
CA ALA A 69 4.10 -5.45 -1.52
C ALA A 69 4.94 -5.28 -2.79
N GLU A 70 6.26 -5.12 -2.62
CA GLU A 70 7.23 -5.10 -3.70
C GLU A 70 8.64 -5.49 -3.23
N PHE A 71 9.39 -6.16 -4.11
CA PHE A 71 10.81 -6.38 -3.91
C PHE A 71 11.61 -5.13 -4.31
N ILE A 72 12.31 -4.55 -3.35
CA ILE A 72 13.05 -3.28 -3.44
C ILE A 72 14.39 -3.45 -4.17
N THR A 73 15.10 -4.56 -3.93
CA THR A 73 16.43 -4.79 -4.53
C THR A 73 16.57 -6.24 -4.91
N LYS A 74 17.11 -6.47 -6.11
CA LYS A 74 17.31 -7.79 -6.71
C LYS A 74 18.69 -7.80 -7.34
N TYR A 75 19.65 -8.43 -6.69
CA TYR A 75 20.93 -8.75 -7.31
C TYR A 75 21.04 -10.24 -7.47
N ILE A 76 21.38 -10.69 -8.67
CA ILE A 76 21.75 -12.07 -8.93
C ILE A 76 23.20 -12.09 -9.37
N ASN A 77 24.00 -12.90 -8.69
CA ASN A 77 25.39 -13.13 -9.03
C ASN A 77 25.62 -14.61 -9.24
N GLN A 78 26.53 -14.94 -10.15
CA GLN A 78 26.96 -16.31 -10.40
C GLN A 78 28.43 -16.45 -10.06
N SER A 79 28.85 -17.59 -9.53
CA SER A 79 30.23 -17.81 -9.07
C SER A 79 31.24 -18.00 -10.21
N THR A 80 30.80 -18.39 -11.40
CA THR A 80 31.67 -18.60 -12.57
C THR A 80 30.91 -18.46 -13.90
N VAL A 81 31.61 -18.12 -14.99
CA VAL A 81 31.06 -18.08 -16.37
C VAL A 81 31.50 -19.29 -17.22
N SER A 82 32.37 -20.15 -16.69
CA SER A 82 32.96 -21.25 -17.46
C SER A 82 31.93 -22.32 -17.80
N SER A 83 31.91 -22.73 -19.07
CA SER A 83 31.11 -23.88 -19.51
C SER A 83 31.54 -25.13 -18.75
N SER A 84 30.56 -25.93 -18.33
CA SER A 84 30.74 -27.16 -17.55
C SER A 84 31.26 -27.00 -16.11
N ALA A 85 31.50 -25.77 -15.63
CA ALA A 85 31.78 -25.53 -14.23
C ALA A 85 30.49 -25.50 -13.39
N LEU A 86 30.52 -26.03 -12.18
CA LEU A 86 29.40 -25.92 -11.24
C LEU A 86 29.24 -24.45 -10.83
N ASN A 87 28.11 -23.86 -11.21
CA ASN A 87 27.83 -22.46 -10.96
C ASN A 87 26.87 -22.29 -9.79
N LYS A 88 27.23 -21.45 -8.82
CA LYS A 88 26.36 -21.08 -7.71
C LYS A 88 25.73 -19.72 -7.99
N TYR A 89 24.41 -19.68 -8.13
CA TYR A 89 23.64 -18.44 -8.18
C TYR A 89 23.31 -17.97 -6.77
N SER A 90 23.61 -16.71 -6.47
CA SER A 90 23.26 -16.07 -5.20
C SER A 90 22.36 -14.87 -5.50
N ALA A 91 21.14 -14.90 -4.98
CA ALA A 91 20.17 -13.82 -5.11
C ALA A 91 20.01 -13.08 -3.77
N LEU A 92 20.20 -11.76 -3.78
CA LEU A 92 19.83 -10.90 -2.66
C LEU A 92 18.50 -10.22 -2.97
N LEU A 93 17.51 -10.45 -2.11
CA LEU A 93 16.16 -9.89 -2.22
C LEU A 93 15.85 -9.04 -0.98
N MET A 94 15.43 -7.80 -1.20
CA MET A 94 14.85 -6.95 -0.16
C MET A 94 13.39 -6.67 -0.50
N THR A 95 12.52 -6.55 0.50
CA THR A 95 11.08 -6.30 0.32
C THR A 95 10.57 -5.36 1.41
N ASN A 96 9.50 -4.62 1.11
CA ASN A 96 8.85 -3.72 2.06
C ASN A 96 7.75 -4.37 2.91
N VAL A 97 7.55 -5.69 2.78
CA VAL A 97 6.53 -6.45 3.51
C VAL A 97 7.15 -7.64 4.24
N VAL A 98 6.47 -8.11 5.29
CA VAL A 98 6.86 -9.33 6.01
C VAL A 98 6.58 -10.54 5.12
N VAL A 99 7.63 -11.35 4.87
CA VAL A 99 7.51 -12.65 4.20
C VAL A 99 7.35 -13.73 5.26
N SER A 100 6.13 -14.25 5.41
CA SER A 100 5.81 -15.23 6.46
C SER A 100 6.25 -16.65 6.11
N PRO A 101 6.49 -17.55 7.09
CA PRO A 101 6.74 -18.96 6.84
C PRO A 101 5.70 -19.59 5.90
N GLY A 102 6.16 -20.42 4.96
CA GLY A 102 5.32 -21.02 3.93
C GLY A 102 5.15 -20.19 2.64
N SER A 103 5.62 -18.93 2.63
CA SER A 103 5.70 -18.14 1.39
C SER A 103 6.64 -18.79 0.39
N LYS A 104 6.31 -18.70 -0.91
CA LYS A 104 7.15 -19.20 -2.00
C LYS A 104 7.75 -18.02 -2.75
N ILE A 105 9.07 -18.02 -2.88
CA ILE A 105 9.79 -17.10 -3.77
C ILE A 105 10.19 -17.89 -5.00
N MET A 106 9.78 -17.43 -6.18
CA MET A 106 10.09 -18.06 -7.45
C MET A 106 11.09 -17.20 -8.23
N ILE A 107 12.13 -17.82 -8.75
CA ILE A 107 13.09 -17.21 -9.69
C ILE A 107 12.97 -18.01 -10.98
N SER A 108 12.69 -17.33 -12.09
CA SER A 108 12.57 -17.91 -13.43
C SER A 108 13.32 -17.02 -14.43
N GLY A 109 13.87 -17.62 -15.49
CA GLY A 109 14.55 -16.96 -16.59
C GLY A 109 14.23 -17.63 -17.92
#